data_AF-A0A941SD78-F1
#
_entry.id   AF-A0A941SD78-F1
#
_cell.length_a   1.000
_cell.length_b   1.000
_cell.length_c   1.000
_cell.angle_alpha   90.00
_cell.angle_beta   90.00
_cell.angle_gamma   90.00
#
_symmetry.space_group_name_H-M   'P 1'
#
loop_
_entity.id
_entity.type
_entity.pdbx_description
1 polymer ?
#
loop_
_entity_poly.entity_id
_entity_poly.type
_entity_poly.pdbx_seq_one_letter_code
_entity_poly.pdbx_strand_id
1 'polypeptide(L)'
;MDIGTIADPGDKIRECEFFLGLASTEPDRTRFRWLISAYLNAVYSYFEITALSAFTAFTDPKTGAPAENTEALENLSAYVCISQGKKNPYYVKTSDPKHQVIARIYELRKTTTHRFPSLIRAAGANLPADFYFFSFEGKDEPVLALCHDALTIIKQVQAELDASTSS
;
A
#
# COMPACT_ATOMS: atom_id res chain seq x y z
N MET A 1 9.26 3.37 26.35
CA MET A 1 9.38 3.01 24.92
C MET A 1 8.58 4.06 24.18
N ASP A 2 9.20 4.75 23.21
CA ASP A 2 8.58 5.92 22.60
C ASP A 2 7.66 5.49 21.45
N ILE A 3 6.35 5.69 21.63
CA ILE A 3 5.31 5.43 20.62
C ILE A 3 5.58 6.25 19.34
N GLY A 4 6.38 7.33 19.43
CA GLY A 4 6.81 8.14 18.30
C GLY A 4 7.79 7.48 17.32
N THR A 5 8.07 6.18 17.43
CA THR A 5 8.98 5.45 16.51
C THR A 5 8.26 4.71 15.38
N ILE A 6 6.93 4.61 15.41
CA ILE A 6 6.15 3.97 14.36
C ILE A 6 5.73 5.05 13.35
N ALA A 7 6.06 4.80 12.07
CA ALA A 7 5.72 5.73 11.00
C ALA A 7 4.21 5.99 10.95
N ASP A 8 3.83 7.24 10.74
CA ASP A 8 2.43 7.61 10.57
C ASP A 8 1.91 6.96 9.27
N PRO A 9 0.78 6.21 9.29
CA PRO A 9 0.14 5.73 8.07
C PRO A 9 -0.03 6.81 6.99
N GLY A 10 -0.27 8.07 7.39
CA GLY A 10 -0.34 9.23 6.51
C GLY A 10 0.96 9.54 5.77
N ASP A 11 2.13 9.15 6.29
CA ASP A 11 3.41 9.24 5.57
C ASP A 11 3.39 8.35 4.32
N LYS A 12 2.78 7.15 4.39
CA LYS A 12 2.71 6.24 3.23
C LYS A 12 1.75 6.71 2.16
N ILE A 13 0.65 7.37 2.54
CA ILE A 13 -0.22 8.02 1.56
C ILE A 13 0.53 9.13 0.83
N ARG A 14 1.29 9.96 1.56
CA ARG A 14 2.14 11.01 0.96
C ARG A 14 3.24 10.44 0.05
N GLU A 15 3.87 9.33 0.43
CA GLU A 15 4.80 8.62 -0.45
C GLU A 15 4.11 8.12 -1.74
N CYS A 16 2.90 7.57 -1.62
CA CYS A 16 2.11 7.14 -2.78
C CYS A 16 1.81 8.32 -3.72
N GLU A 17 1.36 9.44 -3.18
CA GLU A 17 1.10 10.67 -3.95
C GLU A 17 2.36 11.19 -4.63
N PHE A 18 3.48 11.21 -3.93
CA PHE A 18 4.77 11.66 -4.45
C PHE A 18 5.22 10.82 -5.65
N PHE A 19 5.29 9.49 -5.50
CA PHE A 19 5.74 8.62 -6.58
C PHE A 19 4.78 8.59 -7.76
N LEU A 20 3.46 8.60 -7.50
CA LEU A 20 2.46 8.64 -8.57
C LEU A 20 2.48 9.98 -9.31
N GLY A 21 2.65 11.09 -8.60
CA GLY A 21 2.79 12.42 -9.20
C GLY A 21 3.99 12.51 -10.14
N LEU A 22 5.15 12.00 -9.72
CA LEU A 22 6.33 11.90 -10.58
C LEU A 22 6.08 10.98 -11.79
N ALA A 23 5.51 9.79 -11.56
CA ALA A 23 5.24 8.83 -12.63
C ALA A 23 4.29 9.39 -13.71
N SER A 24 3.33 10.21 -13.30
CA SER A 24 2.34 10.85 -14.18
C SER A 24 2.95 11.83 -15.20
N THR A 25 4.23 12.17 -15.07
CA THR A 25 4.94 13.10 -15.96
C THR A 25 6.21 12.50 -16.57
N GLU A 26 6.51 11.22 -16.32
CA GLU A 26 7.78 10.60 -16.69
C GLU A 26 7.64 9.72 -17.95
N PRO A 27 8.03 10.21 -19.14
CA PRO A 27 7.95 9.43 -20.37
C PRO A 27 9.10 8.41 -20.52
N ASP A 28 10.19 8.52 -19.76
CA ASP A 28 11.25 7.51 -19.79
C ASP A 28 10.78 6.23 -19.10
N ARG A 29 10.69 5.15 -19.88
CA ARG A 29 10.19 3.87 -19.39
C ARG A 29 10.98 3.32 -18.21
N THR A 30 12.29 3.54 -18.15
CA THR A 30 13.14 2.99 -17.07
C THR A 30 12.88 3.71 -15.75
N ARG A 31 12.83 5.04 -15.79
CA ARG A 31 12.48 5.87 -14.63
C ARG A 31 11.04 5.66 -14.21
N PHE A 32 10.11 5.63 -15.16
CA PHE A 32 8.70 5.32 -14.90
C PHE A 32 8.56 3.99 -14.16
N ARG A 33 9.22 2.93 -14.64
CA ARG A 33 9.26 1.64 -13.95
C ARG A 33 9.74 1.77 -12.51
N TRP A 34 10.86 2.46 -12.27
CA TRP A 34 11.37 2.64 -10.91
C TRP A 34 10.36 3.35 -10.00
N LEU A 35 9.73 4.42 -10.48
CA LEU A 35 8.69 5.17 -9.76
C LEU A 35 7.49 4.28 -9.41
N ILE A 36 7.03 3.46 -10.36
CA ILE A 36 5.96 2.50 -10.13
C ILE A 36 6.38 1.41 -9.13
N SER A 37 7.64 0.97 -9.11
CA SER A 37 8.14 0.06 -8.05
C SER A 37 7.96 0.67 -6.67
N ALA A 38 8.37 1.93 -6.53
CA ALA A 38 8.36 2.64 -5.28
C ALA A 38 6.92 2.86 -4.82
N TYR A 39 6.04 3.25 -5.75
CA TYR A 39 4.60 3.35 -5.54
C TYR A 39 3.99 2.03 -5.04
N LEU A 40 4.20 0.91 -5.74
CA LEU A 40 3.65 -0.40 -5.35
C LEU A 40 4.12 -0.83 -3.96
N ASN A 41 5.37 -0.56 -3.61
CA ASN A 41 5.89 -0.81 -2.27
C ASN A 41 5.24 0.10 -1.23
N ALA A 42 5.02 1.39 -1.53
CA ALA A 42 4.37 2.32 -0.61
C ALA A 42 2.92 1.91 -0.32
N VAL A 43 2.14 1.50 -1.34
CA VAL A 43 0.77 0.99 -1.17
C VAL A 43 0.75 -0.28 -0.32
N TYR A 44 1.65 -1.23 -0.57
CA TYR A 44 1.75 -2.45 0.22
C TYR A 44 2.13 -2.14 1.68
N SER A 45 3.12 -1.25 1.88
CA SER A 45 3.58 -0.85 3.21
C SER A 45 2.56 -0.02 3.98
N TYR A 46 1.65 0.69 3.32
CA TYR A 46 0.53 1.39 3.98
C TYR A 46 -0.23 0.42 4.89
N PHE A 47 -0.75 -0.69 4.36
CA PHE A 47 -1.54 -1.64 5.15
C PHE A 47 -0.74 -2.27 6.30
N GLU A 48 0.54 -2.57 6.10
CA GLU A 48 1.40 -3.12 7.16
C GLU A 48 1.68 -2.10 8.27
N ILE A 49 1.94 -0.85 7.92
CA ILE A 49 2.20 0.24 8.89
C ILE A 49 0.92 0.61 9.63
N THR A 50 -0.22 0.70 8.94
CA THR A 50 -1.52 0.94 9.58
C THR A 50 -1.87 -0.15 10.57
N ALA A 51 -1.69 -1.43 10.19
CA ALA A 51 -1.92 -2.54 11.11
C ALA A 51 -0.95 -2.53 12.29
N LEU A 52 0.34 -2.25 12.06
CA LEU A 52 1.34 -2.12 13.12
C LEU A 52 1.01 -0.98 14.09
N SER A 53 0.62 0.18 13.57
CA SER A 53 0.16 1.31 14.36
C SER A 53 -1.05 0.92 15.22
N ALA A 54 -2.03 0.21 14.64
CA ALA A 54 -3.20 -0.26 15.39
C ALA A 54 -2.82 -1.26 16.50
N PHE A 55 -1.89 -2.20 16.28
CA PHE A 55 -1.42 -3.11 17.33
C PHE A 55 -0.68 -2.44 18.48
N THR A 56 -0.25 -1.19 18.30
CA THR A 56 0.63 -0.48 19.25
C THR A 56 0.10 0.89 19.66
N ALA A 57 -1.17 1.16 19.34
CA ALA A 57 -1.79 2.48 19.48
C ALA A 57 -1.86 2.97 20.94
N PHE A 58 -2.01 2.04 21.89
CA PHE A 58 -2.15 2.36 23.30
C PHE A 58 -0.99 1.80 24.12
N THR A 59 -0.80 2.34 25.32
CA THR A 59 0.09 1.75 26.32
C THR A 59 -0.75 1.31 27.51
N ASP A 60 -0.67 0.03 27.86
CA ASP A 60 -1.30 -0.48 29.08
C ASP A 60 -0.69 0.22 30.30
N PRO A 61 -1.49 0.97 31.08
CA PRO A 61 -0.98 1.73 32.23
C PRO A 61 -0.43 0.86 33.36
N LYS A 62 -0.75 -0.44 33.40
CA LYS A 62 -0.27 -1.37 34.43
C LYS A 62 1.04 -2.04 34.06
N THR A 63 1.22 -2.38 32.79
CA THR A 63 2.37 -3.17 32.32
C THR A 63 3.36 -2.36 31.48
N GLY A 64 2.96 -1.18 31.00
CA GLY A 64 3.72 -0.37 30.05
C GLY A 64 3.85 -1.02 28.67
N ALA A 65 3.13 -2.12 28.41
CA ALA A 65 3.15 -2.82 27.15
C ALA A 65 2.23 -2.14 26.12
N PRO A 66 2.52 -2.26 24.81
CA PRO A 66 1.59 -1.84 23.78
C PRO A 66 0.26 -2.58 23.91
N ALA A 67 -0.84 -1.85 23.76
CA ALA A 67 -2.19 -2.37 23.68
C ALA A 67 -2.81 -1.97 22.33
N GLU A 68 -3.57 -2.89 21.75
CA GLU A 68 -4.12 -2.75 20.40
C GLU A 68 -5.37 -1.87 20.36
N ASN A 69 -5.56 -1.18 19.24
CA ASN A 69 -6.83 -0.61 18.84
C ASN A 69 -7.61 -1.66 18.05
N THR A 70 -8.41 -2.46 18.77
CA THR A 70 -9.20 -3.55 18.20
C THR A 70 -10.18 -3.05 17.14
N GLU A 71 -10.79 -1.87 17.31
CA GLU A 71 -11.70 -1.30 16.30
C GLU A 71 -10.97 -0.97 15.00
N ALA A 72 -9.80 -0.31 15.08
CA ALA A 72 -8.99 -0.03 13.89
C ALA A 72 -8.54 -1.32 13.18
N LEU A 73 -8.20 -2.38 13.94
CA LEU A 73 -7.87 -3.68 13.38
C LEU A 73 -9.08 -4.34 12.72
N GLU A 74 -10.27 -4.28 13.32
CA GLU A 74 -11.51 -4.79 12.75
C GLU A 74 -11.88 -4.08 11.45
N ASN A 75 -11.81 -2.74 11.42
CA ASN A 75 -12.04 -1.94 10.23
C ASN A 75 -11.03 -2.27 9.13
N LEU A 76 -9.74 -2.32 9.46
CA LEU A 76 -8.70 -2.67 8.50
C LEU A 76 -8.85 -4.12 8.00
N SER A 77 -9.36 -5.02 8.85
CA SER A 77 -9.64 -6.41 8.48
C SER A 77 -10.73 -6.53 7.42
N ALA A 78 -11.56 -5.51 7.20
CA ALA A 78 -12.50 -5.47 6.08
C ALA A 78 -11.78 -5.39 4.72
N TYR A 79 -10.53 -4.91 4.70
CA TYR A 79 -9.75 -4.67 3.48
C TYR A 79 -8.67 -5.71 3.24
N VAL A 80 -8.02 -6.21 4.30
CA VAL A 80 -6.89 -7.15 4.21
C VAL A 80 -6.93 -8.15 5.37
N CYS A 81 -6.37 -9.34 5.17
CA CYS A 81 -6.04 -10.23 6.28
C CYS A 81 -4.80 -9.70 7.00
N ILE A 82 -4.83 -9.66 8.33
CA ILE A 82 -3.75 -9.14 9.17
C ILE A 82 -3.16 -10.30 9.97
N SER A 83 -1.84 -10.42 9.99
CA SER A 83 -1.13 -11.41 10.79
C SER A 83 0.05 -10.76 11.52
N GLN A 84 0.14 -11.00 12.83
CA GLN A 84 1.24 -10.55 13.67
C GLN A 84 2.16 -11.73 14.03
N GLY A 85 3.46 -11.49 14.03
CA GLY A 85 4.47 -12.50 14.34
C GLY A 85 4.45 -12.90 15.82
N LYS A 86 4.19 -14.18 16.12
CA LYS A 86 4.20 -14.71 17.52
C LYS A 86 5.51 -14.46 18.29
N LYS A 87 6.64 -14.38 17.58
CA LYS A 87 7.98 -14.16 18.17
C LYS A 87 8.42 -12.70 18.15
N ASN A 88 7.79 -11.87 17.33
CA ASN A 88 8.11 -10.45 17.20
C ASN A 88 6.81 -9.66 17.00
N PRO A 89 6.26 -9.02 18.03
CA PRO A 89 4.99 -8.30 17.94
C PRO A 89 5.06 -7.07 17.02
N TYR A 90 6.25 -6.57 16.72
CA TYR A 90 6.46 -5.49 15.76
C TYR A 90 6.51 -5.97 14.31
N TYR A 91 6.45 -7.28 14.09
CA TYR A 91 6.37 -7.85 12.77
C TYR A 91 4.92 -8.10 12.39
N VAL A 92 4.40 -7.25 11.51
CA VAL A 92 3.04 -7.37 10.97
C VAL A 92 3.13 -7.61 9.47
N LYS A 93 2.23 -8.48 9.00
CA LYS A 93 2.06 -8.79 7.58
C LYS A 93 0.60 -8.68 7.21
N THR A 94 0.35 -8.17 6.02
CA THR A 94 -0.98 -8.16 5.41
C THR A 94 -1.03 -9.07 4.19
N SER A 95 -2.15 -9.75 4.00
CA SER A 95 -2.40 -10.67 2.88
C SER A 95 -3.85 -10.59 2.44
N ASP A 96 -4.18 -11.34 1.38
CA ASP A 96 -5.54 -11.58 0.91
C ASP A 96 -6.43 -10.31 0.86
N PRO A 97 -5.98 -9.27 0.14
CA PRO A 97 -6.76 -8.05 -0.02
C PRO A 97 -8.13 -8.35 -0.62
N LYS A 98 -9.18 -7.84 0.01
CA LYS A 98 -10.57 -8.09 -0.36
C LYS A 98 -11.05 -7.24 -1.53
N HIS A 99 -10.42 -6.08 -1.75
CA HIS A 99 -10.70 -5.21 -2.89
C HIS A 99 -9.87 -5.64 -4.11
N GLN A 100 -10.50 -5.82 -5.27
CA GLN A 100 -9.86 -6.35 -6.49
C GLN A 100 -8.66 -5.51 -6.95
N VAL A 101 -8.78 -4.18 -6.92
CA VAL A 101 -7.65 -3.27 -7.25
C VAL A 101 -6.45 -3.48 -6.31
N ILE A 102 -6.68 -3.61 -5.00
CA ILE A 102 -5.59 -3.82 -4.04
C ILE A 102 -5.00 -5.23 -4.20
N ALA A 103 -5.82 -6.24 -4.49
CA ALA A 103 -5.36 -7.57 -4.88
C ALA A 103 -4.42 -7.54 -6.07
N ARG A 104 -4.81 -6.77 -7.10
CA ARG A 104 -3.98 -6.59 -8.27
C ARG A 104 -2.64 -5.94 -7.95
N ILE A 105 -2.64 -4.89 -7.11
CA ILE A 105 -1.41 -4.24 -6.65
C ILE A 105 -0.51 -5.23 -5.88
N TYR A 106 -1.07 -6.08 -5.02
CA TYR A 106 -0.30 -7.08 -4.27
C TYR A 106 0.36 -8.12 -5.19
N GLU A 107 -0.36 -8.59 -6.21
CA GLU A 107 0.19 -9.49 -7.24
C GLU A 107 1.33 -8.83 -8.03
N LEU A 108 1.12 -7.59 -8.48
CA LEU A 108 2.12 -6.81 -9.19
C LEU A 108 3.35 -6.58 -8.30
N ARG A 109 3.17 -6.20 -7.03
CA ARG A 109 4.28 -6.03 -6.07
C ARG A 109 5.08 -7.32 -5.86
N LYS A 110 4.39 -8.48 -5.75
CA LYS A 110 5.04 -9.79 -5.59
C LYS A 110 5.88 -10.17 -6.83
N THR A 111 5.33 -9.95 -8.02
CA THR A 111 6.01 -10.28 -9.29
C THR A 111 7.17 -9.33 -9.58
N THR A 112 7.00 -8.05 -9.26
CA THR A 112 8.02 -7.00 -9.43
C THR A 112 9.23 -7.21 -8.51
N THR A 113 9.04 -7.71 -7.29
CA THR A 113 10.15 -8.02 -6.35
C THR A 113 11.16 -9.04 -6.92
N HIS A 114 10.74 -9.91 -7.86
CA HIS A 114 11.60 -10.93 -8.45
C HIS A 114 11.87 -10.76 -9.96
N ARG A 115 11.02 -10.04 -10.71
CA ARG A 115 11.06 -9.93 -12.17
C ARG A 115 10.75 -8.50 -12.69
N PHE A 116 11.16 -7.49 -11.93
CA PHE A 116 10.89 -6.07 -12.17
C PHE A 116 10.98 -5.56 -13.62
N PRO A 117 11.99 -5.92 -14.44
CA PRO A 117 12.23 -5.21 -15.71
C PRO A 117 11.21 -5.47 -16.84
N SER A 118 10.31 -6.44 -16.70
CA SER A 118 9.60 -7.02 -17.86
C SER A 118 8.12 -6.69 -17.95
N LEU A 119 7.51 -6.11 -16.92
CA LEU A 119 6.06 -6.01 -16.82
C LEU A 119 5.45 -4.73 -17.38
N ILE A 120 6.22 -3.66 -17.63
CA ILE A 120 5.66 -2.41 -18.17
C ILE A 120 6.08 -2.21 -19.62
N ARG A 121 5.11 -2.06 -20.53
CA ARG A 121 5.34 -1.77 -21.95
C ARG A 121 4.66 -0.47 -22.37
N ALA A 122 5.21 0.17 -23.40
CA ALA A 122 4.52 1.24 -24.12
C ALA A 122 3.58 0.60 -25.14
N ALA A 123 2.31 0.98 -25.12
CA ALA A 123 1.30 0.54 -26.09
C ALA A 123 0.97 1.61 -27.14
N GLY A 124 1.50 2.83 -26.99
CA GLY A 124 1.27 3.96 -27.87
C GLY A 124 2.32 5.06 -27.69
N ALA A 125 2.11 6.20 -28.34
CA ALA A 125 3.05 7.31 -28.35
C ALA A 125 2.78 8.36 -27.26
N ASN A 126 1.62 8.31 -26.60
CA ASN A 126 1.22 9.27 -25.57
C ASN A 126 1.71 8.83 -24.19
N LEU A 127 3.02 8.89 -23.98
CA LEU A 127 3.64 8.53 -22.70
C LEU A 127 3.54 9.69 -21.69
N PRO A 128 3.33 9.43 -20.39
CA PRO A 128 3.27 8.11 -19.74
C PRO A 128 1.90 7.41 -19.74
N ALA A 129 0.85 8.04 -20.26
CA ALA A 129 -0.51 7.48 -20.24
C ALA A 129 -0.61 6.12 -20.97
N ASP A 130 0.19 5.92 -22.01
CA ASP A 130 0.25 4.68 -22.78
C ASP A 130 1.22 3.63 -22.21
N PHE A 131 1.61 3.74 -20.93
CA PHE A 131 2.28 2.63 -20.23
C PHE A 131 1.27 1.64 -19.66
N TYR A 132 1.45 0.37 -19.99
CA TYR A 132 0.57 -0.74 -19.60
C TYR A 132 1.34 -1.82 -18.84
N PHE A 133 0.69 -2.43 -17.85
CA PHE A 133 1.15 -3.69 -17.30
C PHE A 133 0.85 -4.81 -18.30
N PHE A 134 1.89 -5.51 -18.72
CA PHE A 134 1.82 -6.68 -19.57
C PHE A 134 1.36 -7.89 -18.75
N SER A 135 0.24 -8.50 -19.14
CA SER A 135 -0.19 -9.79 -18.61
C SER A 135 -0.09 -10.88 -19.68
N PHE A 136 0.34 -12.08 -19.28
CA PHE A 136 0.35 -13.25 -20.17
C PHE A 136 -1.07 -13.72 -20.54
N GLU A 137 -2.08 -13.28 -19.79
CA GLU A 137 -3.50 -13.61 -19.99
C GLU A 137 -4.23 -12.61 -20.92
N GLY A 138 -3.50 -11.67 -21.53
CA GLY A 138 -4.03 -10.81 -22.60
C GLY A 138 -4.90 -9.64 -22.13
N LYS A 139 -4.93 -9.36 -20.82
CA LYS A 139 -5.54 -8.13 -20.27
C LYS A 139 -4.43 -7.15 -19.94
N ASP A 140 -4.17 -6.26 -20.88
CA ASP A 140 -3.33 -5.10 -20.65
C ASP A 140 -4.14 -4.06 -19.87
N GLU A 141 -3.55 -3.56 -18.79
CA GLU A 141 -4.17 -2.54 -17.94
C GLU A 141 -3.29 -1.28 -17.92
N PRO A 142 -3.85 -0.06 -18.09
CA PRO A 142 -3.07 1.17 -18.01
C PRO A 142 -2.50 1.32 -16.61
N VAL A 143 -1.18 1.51 -16.52
CA VAL A 143 -0.47 1.53 -15.24
C VAL A 143 -0.97 2.65 -14.35
N LEU A 144 -1.08 3.87 -14.90
CA LEU A 144 -1.48 5.05 -14.14
C LEU A 144 -2.93 4.94 -13.65
N ALA A 145 -3.84 4.41 -14.47
CA ALA A 145 -5.24 4.24 -14.09
C ALA A 145 -5.37 3.33 -12.85
N LEU A 146 -4.74 2.15 -12.89
CA LEU A 146 -4.74 1.22 -11.75
C LEU A 146 -4.13 1.87 -10.49
N CYS A 147 -3.04 2.64 -10.65
CA CYS A 147 -2.42 3.32 -9.52
C CYS A 147 -3.34 4.39 -8.92
N HIS A 148 -4.01 5.20 -9.75
CA HIS A 148 -4.96 6.20 -9.25
C HIS A 148 -6.15 5.57 -8.51
N ASP A 149 -6.68 4.45 -9.00
CA ASP A 149 -7.73 3.71 -8.31
C ASP A 149 -7.25 3.21 -6.94
N ALA A 150 -6.05 2.64 -6.88
CA ALA A 150 -5.44 2.18 -5.63
C ALA A 150 -5.24 3.33 -4.63
N LEU A 151 -4.76 4.49 -5.08
CA LEU A 151 -4.58 5.68 -4.23
C LEU A 151 -5.92 6.17 -3.66
N THR A 152 -6.97 6.14 -4.48
CA THR A 152 -8.32 6.52 -4.05
C THR A 152 -8.82 5.59 -2.95
N ILE A 153 -8.60 4.28 -3.10
CA ILE A 153 -9.00 3.29 -2.11
C ILE A 153 -8.24 3.46 -0.79
N ILE A 154 -6.91 3.61 -0.81
CA ILE A 154 -6.16 3.76 0.45
C ILE A 154 -6.54 5.06 1.19
N LYS A 155 -6.88 6.13 0.47
CA LYS A 155 -7.39 7.37 1.08
C LYS A 155 -8.76 7.16 1.72
N GLN A 156 -9.63 6.38 1.07
CA GLN A 156 -10.94 6.02 1.65
C GLN A 156 -10.77 5.19 2.93
N VAL A 157 -9.89 4.18 2.90
CA VAL A 157 -9.55 3.37 4.08
C VAL A 157 -9.07 4.26 5.22
N GLN A 158 -8.16 5.20 4.94
CA GLN A 158 -7.66 6.13 5.95
C GLN A 158 -8.77 6.99 6.54
N ALA A 159 -9.64 7.55 5.71
CA ALA A 159 -10.75 8.38 6.16
C ALA A 159 -11.71 7.61 7.10
N GLU A 160 -11.95 6.33 6.83
CA GLU A 160 -12.76 5.47 7.70
C GLU A 160 -12.08 5.20 9.05
N LEU A 161 -10.77 4.97 9.06
CA LEU A 161 -10.00 4.77 10.29
C LEU A 161 -9.94 6.04 11.16
N ASP A 162 -9.80 7.21 10.53
CA ASP A 162 -9.77 8.51 11.21
C ASP A 162 -11.15 8.84 11.82
N ALA A 163 -12.24 8.45 11.15
CA ALA A 163 -13.60 8.62 11.66
C ALA A 163 -13.88 7.75 12.90
N SER A 164 -13.39 6.51 12.91
CA SER A 164 -13.55 5.59 14.04
C SER A 164 -12.77 5.99 15.30
N THR A 165 -11.65 6.70 15.15
CA THR A 165 -10.85 7.16 16.31
C THR A 165 -11.38 8.43 16.98
N SER A 166 -12.39 9.07 16.39
CA SER A 166 -13.01 10.31 16.90
C SER A 166 -14.33 10.09 17.66
N SER A 167 -14.71 8.82 17.90
CA SER A 167 -15.96 8.40 18.56
C SER A 167 -15.71 7.95 20.01
#